data_AF-A0A3B8QEI7-F1
#
_entry.id   AF-A0A3B8QEI7-F1
#
_cell.length_a   1.000
_cell.length_b   1.000
_cell.length_c   1.000
_cell.angle_alpha   90.00
_cell.angle_beta   90.00
_cell.angle_gamma   90.00
#
_symmetry.space_group_name_H-M   'P 1'
#
loop_
_entity.id
_entity.type
_entity.pdbx_description
1 polymer ?
#
loop_
_entity_poly.entity_id
_entity_poly.type
_entity_poly.pdbx_seq_one_letter_code
_entity_poly.pdbx_strand_id
1 'polypeptide(L)'
;MVSSGWLAVGRGWTRIAGEWYVLFCHPNDRCSKYRLEAPVKSFDFLVKLLVDEFGVNADELVPDASPAGLGLDSLSTMEMVRELEDEFGIKFSTKQVNFSTLGEAAALADELIEAKGL
;
A
#
# COMPACT_ATOMS: atom_id res chain seq x y z
N MET A 1 -9.29 8.97 -31.31
CA MET A 1 -8.09 8.13 -31.52
C MET A 1 -7.23 8.25 -30.27
N VAL A 2 -7.06 7.18 -29.51
CA VAL A 2 -5.97 7.06 -28.53
C VAL A 2 -5.29 5.75 -28.86
N SER A 3 -4.13 5.85 -29.50
CA SER A 3 -3.36 4.71 -29.97
C SER A 3 -2.45 4.22 -28.84
N SER A 4 -2.94 3.32 -28.00
CA SER A 4 -2.15 2.70 -26.93
C SER A 4 -1.52 1.39 -27.43
N GLY A 5 -0.26 1.45 -27.84
CA GLY A 5 0.51 0.29 -28.24
C GLY A 5 1.18 -0.41 -27.04
N TRP A 6 0.70 -1.62 -26.73
CA TRP A 6 1.41 -2.81 -26.21
C TRP A 6 2.48 -2.75 -25.09
N LEU A 7 2.40 -3.78 -24.24
CA LEU A 7 3.49 -4.49 -23.54
C LEU A 7 4.28 -3.79 -22.41
N ALA A 8 3.95 -4.14 -21.16
CA ALA A 8 4.79 -5.03 -20.33
C ALA A 8 4.07 -5.38 -19.02
N VAL A 9 4.53 -6.41 -18.31
CA VAL A 9 4.09 -6.70 -16.93
C VAL A 9 4.63 -5.59 -16.02
N GLY A 10 3.74 -4.75 -15.48
CA GLY A 10 4.12 -3.64 -14.60
C GLY A 10 2.91 -3.05 -13.90
N ARG A 11 3.06 -2.70 -12.62
CA ARG A 11 2.04 -1.98 -11.84
C ARG A 11 1.84 -0.60 -12.47
N GLY A 12 0.65 -0.37 -13.03
CA GLY A 12 0.31 0.86 -13.74
C GLY A 12 -0.84 1.60 -13.07
N TRP A 13 -0.60 2.87 -12.73
CA TRP A 13 -1.64 3.81 -12.33
C TRP A 13 -2.39 4.29 -13.59
N THR A 14 -3.70 4.05 -13.66
CA THR A 14 -4.55 4.56 -14.73
C THR A 14 -5.57 5.56 -14.19
N ARG A 15 -5.80 6.65 -14.91
CA ARG A 15 -6.80 7.66 -14.55
C ARG A 15 -8.04 7.47 -15.42
N ILE A 16 -9.17 7.11 -14.80
CA ILE A 16 -10.45 6.90 -15.48
C ILE A 16 -11.45 7.89 -14.90
N ALA A 17 -12.09 8.69 -15.75
CA ALA A 17 -13.08 9.71 -15.36
C ALA A 17 -12.62 10.75 -14.30
N GLY A 18 -11.30 10.90 -14.10
CA GLY A 18 -10.71 11.82 -13.11
C GLY A 18 -10.21 11.12 -11.84
N GLU A 19 -10.62 9.87 -11.61
CA GLU A 19 -10.21 9.04 -10.47
C GLU A 19 -9.01 8.15 -10.82
N TRP A 20 -8.23 7.79 -9.81
CA TRP A 20 -7.10 6.88 -9.94
C TRP A 20 -7.54 5.41 -9.75
N TYR A 21 -6.96 4.52 -10.53
CA TYR A 21 -7.18 3.07 -10.45
C TYR A 21 -5.83 2.36 -10.60
N VAL A 22 -5.57 1.36 -9.76
CA VAL A 22 -4.43 0.44 -9.92
C VAL A 22 -4.86 -0.75 -10.76
N LEU A 23 -4.09 -1.08 -11.79
CA LEU A 23 -4.28 -2.31 -12.56
C LEU A 23 -3.25 -3.36 -12.15
N PHE A 24 -3.73 -4.44 -11.52
CA PHE A 24 -2.95 -5.66 -11.29
C PHE A 24 -3.53 -6.80 -12.12
N CYS A 25 -2.69 -7.46 -12.91
CA CYS A 25 -3.11 -8.47 -13.88
C CYS A 25 -2.29 -9.74 -13.66
N HIS A 26 -2.88 -10.72 -12.98
CA HIS A 26 -2.25 -12.00 -12.63
C HIS A 26 -2.41 -13.03 -13.77
N PRO A 27 -1.42 -13.90 -14.05
CA PRO A 27 -1.41 -14.78 -15.23
C PRO A 27 -2.45 -15.92 -15.29
N ASN A 28 -3.43 -15.98 -14.38
CA ASN A 28 -4.43 -17.07 -14.33
C ASN A 28 -5.85 -16.52 -14.08
N ASP A 29 -6.26 -15.61 -14.98
CA ASP A 29 -7.63 -15.10 -15.16
C ASP A 29 -8.36 -14.53 -13.94
N ARG A 30 -7.97 -13.30 -13.59
CA ARG A 30 -8.87 -12.15 -13.40
C ARG A 30 -8.00 -10.89 -13.33
N CYS A 31 -8.09 -10.00 -14.32
CA CYS A 31 -7.57 -8.63 -14.16
C CYS A 31 -8.56 -7.90 -13.25
N SER A 32 -8.29 -7.88 -11.95
CA SER A 32 -9.22 -7.35 -10.95
C SER A 32 -9.21 -5.83 -11.04
N LYS A 33 -10.30 -5.26 -11.58
CA LYS A 33 -10.51 -3.81 -11.54
C LYS A 33 -10.94 -3.44 -10.12
N TYR A 34 -9.97 -3.16 -9.26
CA TYR A 34 -10.23 -2.56 -7.96
C TYR A 34 -10.78 -1.15 -8.18
N ARG A 35 -12.08 -0.98 -7.94
CA ARG A 35 -12.68 0.34 -7.77
C ARG A 35 -12.45 0.76 -6.32
N LEU A 36 -12.10 2.03 -6.10
CA LEU A 36 -11.80 2.59 -4.79
C LEU A 36 -13.09 2.83 -3.95
N GLU A 37 -13.85 1.77 -3.73
CA GLU A 37 -15.08 1.67 -2.94
C GLU A 37 -15.02 0.37 -2.08
N ALA A 38 -14.38 0.24 -0.91
CA ALA A 38 -13.43 1.01 -0.07
C ALA A 38 -12.84 0.01 0.98
N PRO A 39 -11.86 0.34 1.88
CA PRO A 39 -11.10 1.57 2.07
C PRO A 39 -9.57 1.40 1.90
N VAL A 40 -8.93 2.27 1.11
CA VAL A 40 -7.45 2.37 1.00
C VAL A 40 -6.81 3.26 2.10
N LYS A 41 -7.51 3.51 3.21
CA LYS A 41 -7.11 4.51 4.24
C LYS A 41 -5.70 4.26 4.79
N SER A 42 -5.38 3.04 5.19
CA SER A 42 -4.08 2.71 5.81
C SER A 42 -2.93 2.77 4.80
N PHE A 43 -3.11 2.28 3.58
CA PHE A 43 -2.10 2.33 2.54
C PHE A 43 -1.85 3.77 2.06
N ASP A 44 -2.89 4.59 1.86
CA ASP A 44 -2.74 6.01 1.53
C ASP A 44 -2.02 6.81 2.64
N PHE A 45 -2.26 6.47 3.92
CA PHE A 45 -1.52 7.06 5.03
C PHE A 45 -0.07 6.59 5.07
N LEU A 46 0.18 5.29 4.94
CA LEU A 46 1.52 4.71 4.91
C LEU A 46 2.35 5.27 3.74
N VAL A 47 1.74 5.49 2.57
CA VAL A 47 2.42 6.16 1.44
C VAL A 47 2.82 7.59 1.80
N LYS A 48 1.92 8.39 2.39
CA LYS A 48 2.25 9.76 2.82
C LYS A 48 3.34 9.79 3.87
N LEU A 49 3.22 8.97 4.90
CA LEU A 49 4.20 8.82 5.97
C LEU A 49 5.59 8.50 5.39
N LEU A 50 5.67 7.56 4.46
CA LEU A 50 6.93 7.17 3.83
C LEU A 50 7.52 8.27 2.91
N VAL A 51 6.69 9.10 2.27
CA VAL A 51 7.18 10.26 1.49
C VAL A 51 7.61 11.41 2.40
N ASP A 52 6.77 11.79 3.36
CA ASP A 52 6.92 13.04 4.13
C ASP A 52 7.96 12.89 5.28
N GLU A 53 7.91 11.80 6.05
CA GLU A 53 8.82 11.59 7.20
C GLU A 53 10.06 10.79 6.82
N PHE A 54 9.94 9.79 5.93
CA PHE A 54 11.06 8.91 5.54
C PHE A 54 11.73 9.30 4.21
N GLY A 55 11.15 10.24 3.44
CA GLY A 55 11.74 10.73 2.18
C GLY A 55 11.79 9.70 1.05
N VAL A 56 11.00 8.63 1.12
CA VAL A 56 10.95 7.56 0.11
C VAL A 56 10.25 8.07 -1.16
N ASN A 57 10.76 7.66 -2.33
CA ASN A 57 10.17 8.08 -3.59
C ASN A 57 8.80 7.42 -3.83
N ALA A 58 7.78 8.23 -4.08
CA ALA A 58 6.41 7.77 -4.33
C ALA A 58 6.27 6.81 -5.53
N ASP A 59 7.15 6.90 -6.53
CA ASP A 59 7.16 5.95 -7.66
C ASP A 59 7.57 4.52 -7.25
N GLU A 60 8.28 4.37 -6.14
CA GLU A 60 8.73 3.08 -5.59
C GLU A 60 7.74 2.51 -4.55
N LEU A 61 6.82 3.34 -4.04
CA LEU A 61 5.82 2.96 -3.03
C LEU A 61 4.64 2.20 -3.64
N VAL A 62 4.84 0.89 -3.78
CA VAL A 62 3.88 -0.06 -4.35
C VAL A 62 3.59 -1.22 -3.39
N PRO A 63 2.42 -1.89 -3.47
CA PRO A 63 2.04 -2.92 -2.49
C PRO A 63 3.05 -4.06 -2.32
N ASP A 64 3.65 -4.56 -3.40
CA ASP A 64 4.69 -5.62 -3.32
C ASP A 64 6.08 -5.10 -2.91
N ALA A 65 6.27 -3.81 -2.67
CA ALA A 65 7.57 -3.28 -2.22
C ALA A 65 7.85 -3.77 -0.79
N SER A 66 9.09 -4.18 -0.53
CA SER A 66 9.54 -4.52 0.83
C SER A 66 10.14 -3.30 1.52
N PRO A 67 9.94 -3.13 2.85
CA PRO A 67 10.55 -2.02 3.60
C PRO A 67 12.07 -1.93 3.37
N ALA A 68 12.76 -3.06 3.50
CA ALA A 68 14.20 -3.15 3.25
C ALA A 68 14.61 -2.83 1.81
N GLY A 69 13.74 -3.10 0.82
CA GLY A 69 13.97 -2.73 -0.58
C GLY A 69 13.85 -1.23 -0.85
N LEU A 70 13.10 -0.52 -0.01
CA LEU A 70 12.93 0.94 -0.02
C LEU A 70 13.97 1.67 0.84
N GLY A 71 14.95 0.95 1.41
CA GLY A 71 15.94 1.52 2.32
C GLY A 71 15.43 1.76 3.73
N LEU A 72 14.26 1.22 4.12
CA LEU A 72 13.79 1.26 5.50
C LEU A 72 14.48 0.19 6.34
N ASP A 73 15.30 0.63 7.29
CA ASP A 73 15.87 -0.25 8.31
C ASP A 73 14.81 -0.80 9.27
N SER A 74 15.19 -1.80 10.06
CA SER A 74 14.32 -2.42 11.07
C SER A 74 13.79 -1.42 12.10
N LEU A 75 14.51 -0.33 12.38
CA LEU A 75 14.06 0.74 13.28
C LEU A 75 13.00 1.60 12.58
N SER A 76 13.27 2.08 11.37
CA SER A 76 12.33 2.86 10.55
C SER A 76 11.01 2.12 10.33
N THR A 77 11.08 0.80 10.14
CA THR A 77 9.89 -0.06 10.01
C THR A 77 9.06 -0.12 11.30
N MET A 78 9.71 -0.07 12.48
CA MET A 78 9.01 -0.02 13.77
C MET A 78 8.38 1.35 14.04
N GLU A 79 9.06 2.44 13.66
CA GLU A 79 8.48 3.80 13.72
C GLU A 79 7.27 3.93 12.78
N MET A 80 7.35 3.39 11.55
CA MET A 80 6.23 3.35 10.60
C MET A 80 4.99 2.62 11.17
N VAL A 81 5.21 1.47 11.84
CA VAL A 81 4.13 0.71 12.49
C VAL A 81 3.58 1.48 13.69
N ARG A 82 4.44 2.13 14.47
CA ARG A 82 4.03 2.95 15.61
C ARG A 82 3.13 4.12 15.18
N GLU A 83 3.47 4.81 14.11
CA GLU A 83 2.66 5.92 13.62
C GLU A 83 1.29 5.44 13.10
N LEU A 84 1.23 4.25 12.48
CA LEU A 84 -0.04 3.58 12.15
C LEU A 84 -0.86 3.23 13.41
N GLU A 85 -0.22 2.78 14.50
CA GLU A 85 -0.89 2.54 15.78
C GLU A 85 -1.46 3.82 16.39
N ASP A 86 -0.69 4.91 16.39
CA ASP A 86 -1.07 6.17 17.04
C ASP A 86 -2.11 6.95 16.19
N GLU A 87 -2.02 7.00 14.85
CA GLU A 87 -3.00 7.64 13.95
C GLU A 87 -4.36 6.92 13.94
N PHE A 88 -4.36 5.61 13.67
CA PHE A 88 -5.61 4.82 13.58
C PHE A 88 -6.07 4.29 14.95
N GLY A 89 -5.29 4.53 16.00
CA GLY A 89 -5.51 4.01 17.34
C GLY A 89 -5.44 2.49 17.46
N ILE A 90 -4.89 1.78 16.47
CA ILE A 90 -4.81 0.31 16.43
C ILE A 90 -3.66 -0.21 17.29
N LYS A 91 -3.54 -1.54 17.41
CA LYS A 91 -2.38 -2.19 18.03
C LYS A 91 -2.00 -3.46 17.28
N PHE A 92 -0.78 -3.51 16.77
CA PHE A 92 -0.19 -4.70 16.21
C PHE A 92 0.39 -5.57 17.34
N SER A 93 0.09 -6.86 17.31
CA SER A 93 0.85 -7.82 18.11
C SER A 93 2.27 -7.94 17.56
N THR A 94 3.27 -8.19 18.41
CA THR A 94 4.65 -8.49 17.98
C THR A 94 4.76 -9.72 17.07
N LYS A 95 3.71 -10.55 16.98
CA LYS A 95 3.58 -11.65 16.00
C LYS A 95 2.99 -11.22 14.64
N GLN A 96 2.27 -10.09 14.59
CA GLN A 96 1.66 -9.53 13.39
C GLN A 96 2.62 -8.57 12.66
N VAL A 97 3.57 -7.95 13.37
CA VAL A 97 4.67 -7.16 12.78
C VAL A 97 5.74 -8.09 12.16
N ASN A 98 5.31 -8.93 11.23
CA ASN A 98 6.14 -9.84 10.43
C ASN A 98 5.64 -9.84 8.97
N PHE A 99 5.34 -8.65 8.45
CA PHE A 99 5.06 -8.42 7.04
C PHE A 99 6.38 -8.32 6.26
N SER A 100 6.37 -8.80 5.02
CA SER A 100 7.48 -8.69 4.08
C SER A 100 7.29 -7.53 3.09
N THR A 101 6.06 -7.02 2.96
CA THR A 101 5.67 -6.01 1.96
C THR A 101 4.82 -4.89 2.57
N LEU A 102 4.79 -3.72 1.92
CA LEU A 102 3.94 -2.59 2.33
C LEU A 102 2.44 -2.92 2.23
N GLY A 103 2.05 -3.72 1.24
CA GLY A 103 0.67 -4.17 1.06
C GLY A 103 0.21 -5.08 2.20
N GLU A 104 1.08 -5.97 2.69
CA GLU A 104 0.81 -6.76 3.91
C GLU A 104 0.69 -5.88 5.16
N ALA A 105 1.57 -4.87 5.31
CA ALA A 105 1.50 -3.94 6.45
C ALA A 105 0.17 -3.17 6.49
N ALA A 106 -0.27 -2.65 5.35
CA ALA A 106 -1.55 -1.95 5.22
C ALA A 106 -2.75 -2.89 5.39
N ALA A 107 -2.73 -4.09 4.81
CA ALA A 107 -3.82 -5.06 4.99
C ALA A 107 -4.01 -5.45 6.47
N LEU A 108 -2.91 -5.67 7.21
CA LEU A 108 -2.95 -5.90 8.66
C LEU A 108 -3.46 -4.69 9.44
N ALA A 109 -3.14 -3.46 8.99
CA ALA A 109 -3.70 -2.25 9.58
C ALA A 109 -5.21 -2.17 9.35
N ASP A 110 -5.69 -2.41 8.12
CA ASP A 110 -7.11 -2.41 7.78
C ASP A 110 -7.90 -3.45 8.58
N GLU A 111 -7.39 -4.69 8.71
CA GLU A 111 -8.01 -5.73 9.57
C GLU A 111 -8.17 -5.26 11.03
N LEU A 112 -7.19 -4.53 11.58
CA LEU A 112 -7.24 -3.99 12.94
C LEU A 112 -8.17 -2.77 13.07
N ILE A 113 -8.29 -1.96 12.02
CA ILE A 113 -9.23 -0.83 11.93
C ILE A 113 -10.67 -1.35 11.88
N GLU A 114 -10.94 -2.35 11.04
CA GLU A 114 -12.25 -3.01 10.94
C GLU A 114 -12.62 -3.75 12.23
N ALA A 115 -11.67 -4.45 12.85
CA ALA A 115 -11.87 -5.10 14.16
C ALA A 115 -12.18 -4.10 15.30
N LYS A 116 -11.81 -2.82 15.12
CA LYS A 116 -12.20 -1.71 16.01
C LYS A 116 -13.55 -1.07 15.66
N GLY A 117 -14.06 -1.25 14.44
CA GLY A 117 -15.31 -0.65 13.96
C GLY A 117 -15.21 0.84 13.61
N LEU A 118 -14.14 1.25 12.92
CA LEU A 118 -13.83 2.63 12.47
C LEU A 118 -14.11 2.89 10.96
#